data_AF-A0A7X9QCY2-F1
#
_entry.id   AF-A0A7X9QCY2-F1
#
_cell.length_a   1.000
_cell.length_b   1.000
_cell.length_c   1.000
_cell.angle_alpha   90.00
_cell.angle_beta   90.00
_cell.angle_gamma   90.00
#
_symmetry.space_group_name_H-M   'P 1'
#
loop_
_entity.id
_entity.type
_entity.pdbx_description
1 polymer ?
#
loop_
_entity_poly.entity_id
_entity_poly.type
_entity_poly.pdbx_seq_one_letter_code
_entity_poly.pdbx_strand_id
1 'polypeptide(L)'
;MSRIRSASLAALVLTCSLGLLTLPSPAVATPALPAAKASDPALASKIAGVLKDSRVTKATVGVVVADTASGGELYTKSATTAISPASNMKLLTSA
;
A
#
# COMPACT_ATOMS: atom_id res chain seq x y z
N MET A 1 -20.32 -46.96 29.21
CA MET A 1 -19.73 -46.60 30.52
C MET A 1 -18.30 -47.12 30.58
N SER A 2 -17.39 -46.27 31.04
CA SER A 2 -16.05 -46.61 31.56
C SER A 2 -14.99 -47.15 30.58
N ARG A 3 -14.04 -46.29 30.20
CA ARG A 3 -12.63 -46.70 30.12
C ARG A 3 -11.82 -45.69 30.93
N ILE A 4 -11.49 -46.09 32.14
CA ILE A 4 -10.50 -45.44 32.99
C ILE A 4 -9.27 -46.35 32.98
N ARG A 5 -8.08 -45.75 32.84
CA ARG A 5 -6.89 -45.92 33.70
C ARG A 5 -5.56 -46.15 32.98
N SER A 6 -4.60 -45.37 33.48
CA SER A 6 -3.15 -45.66 33.62
C SER A 6 -2.33 -45.49 32.35
N ALA A 7 -1.61 -44.38 32.17
CA ALA A 7 -0.39 -43.96 32.89
C ALA A 7 0.73 -45.00 32.80
N SER A 8 1.66 -44.77 31.86
CA SER A 8 3.04 -45.25 31.92
C SER A 8 3.95 -44.24 31.24
N LEU A 9 4.69 -43.50 32.07
CA LEU A 9 5.94 -42.87 31.69
C LEU A 9 6.88 -43.95 31.13
N ALA A 10 7.51 -43.72 29.99
CA ALA A 10 8.95 -43.92 29.79
C ALA A 10 9.34 -43.77 28.32
N ALA A 11 10.60 -43.40 28.14
CA ALA A 11 11.42 -43.56 26.93
C ALA A 11 11.34 -42.44 25.89
N LEU A 12 11.99 -41.33 26.25
CA LEU A 12 13.06 -40.68 25.47
C LEU A 12 13.45 -41.41 24.15
N VAL A 13 13.01 -40.85 23.02
CA VAL A 13 13.63 -41.01 21.70
C VAL A 13 13.58 -39.61 21.07
N LEU A 14 14.52 -38.74 21.42
CA LEU A 14 15.70 -38.39 20.63
C LEU A 14 15.43 -38.30 19.11
N THR A 15 15.69 -37.10 18.61
CA THR A 15 16.01 -36.71 17.23
C THR A 15 14.90 -36.22 16.31
N CYS A 16 15.30 -35.19 15.58
CA CYS A 16 14.77 -34.68 14.33
C CYS A 16 13.86 -33.45 14.40
N SER A 17 14.53 -32.31 14.18
CA SER A 17 14.15 -31.30 13.20
C SER A 17 12.87 -30.54 13.46
N LEU A 18 13.01 -29.32 14.00
CA LEU A 18 12.44 -28.14 13.33
C LEU A 18 13.15 -26.89 13.89
N GLY A 19 14.36 -26.63 13.38
CA GLY A 19 14.88 -25.27 13.44
C GLY A 19 13.94 -24.40 12.61
N LEU A 20 13.17 -23.54 13.28
CA LEU A 20 12.38 -22.52 12.61
C LEU A 20 13.36 -21.63 11.84
N LEU A 21 13.44 -21.86 10.54
CA LEU A 21 14.07 -20.94 9.62
C LEU A 21 13.17 -19.69 9.56
N THR A 22 13.42 -18.72 10.43
CA THR A 22 12.82 -17.39 10.29
C THR A 22 13.45 -16.72 9.08
N LEU A 23 12.90 -17.00 7.90
CA LEU A 23 13.19 -16.23 6.70
C LEU A 23 12.87 -14.77 7.03
N PRO A 24 13.81 -13.82 6.86
CA PRO A 24 13.47 -12.42 6.97
C PRO A 24 12.39 -12.14 5.92
N SER A 25 11.17 -11.84 6.37
CA SER A 25 10.16 -11.27 5.49
C SER A 25 10.76 -9.96 4.97
N PRO A 26 10.88 -9.76 3.65
CA PRO A 26 11.28 -8.46 3.15
C PRO A 26 10.21 -7.49 3.61
N ALA A 27 10.54 -6.66 4.60
CA ALA A 27 9.74 -5.51 4.96
C ALA A 27 9.70 -4.65 3.70
N VAL A 28 8.62 -4.77 2.93
CA VAL A 28 8.32 -3.84 1.85
C VAL A 28 8.12 -2.51 2.54
N ALA A 29 9.15 -1.67 2.51
CA ALA A 29 9.06 -0.30 2.99
C ALA A 29 7.89 0.34 2.24
N THR A 30 6.77 0.51 2.94
CA THR A 30 5.64 1.26 2.41
C THR A 30 6.12 2.70 2.38
N PRO A 31 6.25 3.35 1.21
CA PRO A 31 6.66 4.74 1.18
C PRO A 31 5.69 5.54 2.04
N ALA A 32 6.20 6.16 3.10
CA ALA A 32 5.40 7.05 3.92
C ALA A 32 5.01 8.23 3.03
N LEU A 33 3.71 8.35 2.74
CA LEU A 33 3.18 9.52 2.06
C LEU A 33 3.39 10.74 2.97
N PRO A 34 3.87 11.89 2.44
CA PRO A 34 4.00 13.12 3.22
C PRO A 34 2.69 13.45 3.94
N ALA A 35 2.80 13.94 5.18
CA ALA A 35 1.64 14.35 5.97
C ALA A 35 0.80 15.42 5.25
N ALA A 36 -0.53 15.25 5.27
CA ALA A 36 -1.49 16.22 4.73
C ALA A 36 -1.37 17.60 5.44
N LYS A 37 -1.56 18.77 4.81
CA LYS A 37 -1.70 19.21 3.41
C LYS A 37 -1.60 20.75 3.43
N ALA A 38 -0.82 21.37 2.54
CA ALA A 38 -1.02 22.77 2.18
C ALA A 38 -1.99 22.78 0.98
N SER A 39 -3.29 22.63 1.24
CA SER A 39 -4.27 22.62 0.17
C SER A 39 -4.44 24.03 -0.36
N ASP A 40 -4.05 24.29 -1.61
CA ASP A 40 -4.44 25.54 -2.25
C ASP A 40 -5.93 25.46 -2.65
N PRO A 41 -6.83 26.24 -2.03
CA PRO A 41 -8.26 26.19 -2.31
C PRO A 41 -8.61 26.68 -3.72
N ALA A 42 -7.84 27.64 -4.25
CA ALA A 42 -8.07 28.16 -5.60
C ALA A 42 -7.68 27.13 -6.65
N LEU A 43 -6.53 26.45 -6.47
CA LEU A 43 -6.12 25.31 -7.30
C LEU A 43 -7.15 24.18 -7.25
N ALA A 44 -7.56 23.80 -6.04
CA ALA A 44 -8.55 22.73 -5.84
C ALA A 44 -9.86 23.02 -6.56
N SER A 45 -10.34 24.27 -6.51
CA SER A 45 -11.57 24.70 -7.17
C SER A 45 -11.47 24.59 -8.70
N LYS A 46 -10.33 24.98 -9.28
CA LYS A 46 -10.09 24.88 -10.72
C LYS A 46 -10.02 23.42 -11.19
N ILE A 47 -9.26 22.58 -10.48
CA ILE A 47 -9.17 21.15 -10.79
C ILE A 47 -10.53 20.48 -10.65
N ALA A 48 -11.28 20.79 -9.59
CA ALA A 48 -12.64 20.28 -9.41
C ALA A 48 -13.57 20.72 -10.56
N GLY A 49 -13.39 21.93 -11.09
CA GLY A 49 -14.09 22.40 -12.29
C GLY A 49 -13.80 21.55 -13.53
N VAL A 50 -12.53 21.25 -13.80
CA VAL A 50 -12.12 20.39 -14.93
C VAL A 50 -12.64 18.96 -14.76
N LEU A 51 -12.59 18.42 -13.54
CA LEU A 51 -13.03 17.06 -13.25
C LEU A 51 -14.56 16.86 -13.32
N LYS A 52 -15.34 17.94 -13.45
CA LYS A 52 -16.80 17.88 -13.70
C LYS A 52 -17.14 17.63 -15.17
N ASP A 53 -16.16 17.61 -16.08
CA ASP A 53 -16.39 17.27 -17.48
C ASP A 53 -17.02 15.88 -17.61
N SER A 54 -18.10 15.77 -18.38
CA SER A 54 -18.89 14.54 -18.52
C SER A 54 -18.10 13.35 -19.10
N ARG A 55 -17.00 13.61 -19.79
CA ARG A 55 -16.07 12.60 -20.30
C ARG A 55 -15.21 12.03 -19.17
N VAL A 56 -14.90 12.85 -18.17
CA VAL A 56 -14.06 12.50 -17.01
C VAL A 56 -14.88 11.80 -15.94
N THR A 57 -16.13 12.22 -15.71
CA THR A 57 -17.00 11.65 -14.66
C THR A 57 -17.35 10.18 -14.88
N LYS A 58 -17.13 9.64 -16.09
CA LYS A 58 -17.37 8.23 -16.43
C LYS A 58 -16.14 7.33 -16.20
N ALA A 59 -15.02 7.90 -15.77
CA ALA A 59 -13.75 7.19 -15.59
C ALA A 59 -13.25 7.27 -14.14
N THR A 60 -12.41 6.30 -13.76
CA THR A 60 -11.60 6.38 -12.54
C THR A 60 -10.41 7.28 -12.81
N VAL A 61 -10.26 8.36 -12.03
CA VAL A 61 -9.19 9.35 -12.21
C VAL A 61 -8.46 9.59 -10.89
N GLY A 62 -7.14 9.36 -10.91
CA GLY A 62 -6.21 9.79 -9.87
C GLY A 62 -5.52 11.09 -10.25
N VAL A 63 -5.41 12.02 -9.31
CA VAL A 63 -4.70 13.30 -9.48
C VAL A 63 -3.87 13.56 -8.23
N VAL A 64 -2.59 13.86 -8.43
CA VAL A 64 -1.68 14.36 -7.39
C VAL A 64 -0.95 15.57 -7.96
N VAL A 65 -0.93 16.66 -7.19
CA VAL A 65 -0.12 17.84 -7.46
C VAL A 65 0.71 18.08 -6.20
N ALA A 66 2.02 18.10 -6.35
CA ALA A 66 2.96 18.33 -5.27
C ALA A 66 3.86 19.52 -5.60
N ASP A 67 4.23 20.28 -4.57
CA ASP A 67 5.29 21.27 -4.65
C ASP A 67 6.65 20.57 -4.71
N THR A 68 7.48 20.92 -5.69
CA THR A 68 8.77 20.24 -5.90
C THR A 68 9.84 20.68 -4.92
N ALA A 69 9.71 21.86 -4.31
CA ALA A 69 10.69 22.38 -3.35
C ALA A 69 10.52 21.73 -1.96
N SER A 70 9.28 21.63 -1.49
CA SER A 70 8.94 21.07 -0.17
C SER A 70 8.51 19.61 -0.19
N GLY A 71 8.13 19.08 -1.36
CA GLY A 71 7.49 17.76 -1.49
C GLY A 71 6.04 17.74 -0.97
N GLY A 72 5.48 18.88 -0.56
CA GLY A 72 4.14 18.99 -0.01
C GLY A 72 3.05 18.80 -1.06
N GLU A 73 2.05 17.99 -0.77
CA GLU A 73 0.89 17.82 -1.64
C GLU A 73 -0.01 19.06 -1.61
N LEU A 74 -0.19 19.69 -2.77
CA LEU A 74 -1.08 20.85 -2.98
C LEU A 74 -2.51 20.40 -3.29
N TYR A 75 -2.65 19.28 -3.99
CA TYR A 75 -3.94 18.68 -4.33
C TYR A 75 -3.83 17.17 -4.51
N THR A 76 -4.80 16.44 -3.96
CA THR A 76 -4.93 14.99 -4.18
C THR A 76 -6.37 14.57 -4.40
N LYS A 77 -6.56 13.59 -5.27
CA LYS A 77 -7.80 12.84 -5.47
C LYS A 77 -7.42 11.42 -5.88
N SER A 78 -7.90 10.42 -5.15
CA SER A 78 -7.68 8.99 -5.47
C SER A 78 -6.20 8.64 -5.70
N ALA A 79 -5.29 9.26 -4.95
CA ALA A 79 -3.83 9.19 -5.18
C ALA A 79 -3.27 7.76 -5.13
N THR A 80 -3.86 6.89 -4.31
CA THR A 80 -3.43 5.51 -4.10
C THR A 80 -4.29 4.50 -4.85
N THR A 81 -5.26 4.96 -5.63
CA THR A 81 -6.09 4.06 -6.44
C THR A 81 -5.28 3.54 -7.62
N ALA A 82 -5.10 2.23 -7.70
CA ALA A 82 -4.43 1.59 -8.82
C ALA A 82 -5.19 1.85 -10.14
N ILE A 83 -4.49 2.37 -11.14
CA ILE A 83 -5.01 2.64 -12.49
C ILE A 83 -4.02 2.13 -13.54
N SER A 84 -4.49 1.83 -14.75
CA SER A 84 -3.59 1.48 -15.86
C SER A 84 -2.71 2.69 -16.22
N PRO A 85 -1.38 2.59 -16.10
CA PRO A 85 -0.49 3.73 -16.31
C PRO A 85 -0.20 3.99 -17.81
N ALA A 86 -0.54 3.05 -18.69
CA ALA A 86 -0.15 3.08 -20.10
C ALA A 86 1.36 3.42 -20.26
N SER A 87 1.70 4.37 -21.13
CA SER A 87 3.09 4.78 -21.32
C SER A 87 3.71 5.53 -20.14
N ASN A 88 2.94 5.95 -19.12
CA ASN A 88 3.52 6.57 -17.92
C ASN A 88 4.37 5.58 -17.12
N MET A 89 4.22 4.26 -17.34
CA MET A 89 5.12 3.24 -16.78
C MET A 89 6.59 3.49 -17.17
N LYS A 90 6.84 4.14 -18.31
CA LYS A 90 8.19 4.51 -18.74
C LYS A 90 8.93 5.33 -17.70
N LEU A 91 8.24 6.18 -16.94
CA LEU A 91 8.84 6.99 -15.88
C LEU A 91 9.51 6.12 -14.81
N LEU A 92 8.90 4.98 -14.45
CA LEU A 92 9.50 4.06 -13.49
C LEU A 92 10.61 3.22 -14.12
N THR A 93 10.49 2.85 -15.39
CA THR A 93 11.53 2.08 -16.08
C THR A 93 12.80 2.89 -16.34
N SER A 94 12.69 4.21 -16.50
CA SER A 94 13.82 5.10 -16.80
C SER A 94 14.52 5.71 -15.59
N ALA A 95 13.90 5.64 -14.41
CA ALA A 95 14.45 6.20 -13.17
C ALA A 95 15.64 5.36 -12.68
#